data_AF-A0A7C7QCI3-F1
#
_entry.id   AF-A0A7C7QCI3-F1
#
_cell.length_a   1.000
_cell.length_b   1.000
_cell.length_c   1.000
_cell.angle_alpha   90.00
_cell.angle_beta   90.00
_cell.angle_gamma   90.00
#
_symmetry.space_group_name_H-M   'P 1'
#
loop_
_entity.id
_entity.type
_entity.pdbx_description
1 polymer ?
#
loop_
_entity_poly.entity_id
_entity_poly.type
_entity_poly.pdbx_seq_one_letter_code
_entity_poly.pdbx_strand_id
1 'polypeptide(L)' 'MVNVRALITHRFPLERAAEAFELVVSLQDGVVKAMIEV' A
#
# COMPACT_ATOMS: atom_id res chain seq x y z
N MET A 1 -9.64 14.40 -16.47
CA MET A 1 -9.26 12.97 -16.31
C MET A 1 -8.71 12.80 -14.90
N VAL A 2 -9.13 11.79 -14.14
CA VAL A 2 -8.66 11.57 -12.76
C VAL A 2 -7.48 10.60 -12.75
N ASN A 3 -6.39 10.94 -12.04
CA ASN A 3 -5.23 10.06 -11.90
C ASN A 3 -5.42 9.08 -10.74
N VAL A 4 -5.88 7.87 -11.03
CA VAL A 4 -6.09 6.82 -10.02
C VAL A 4 -4.79 6.25 -9.45
N ARG A 5 -3.63 6.46 -10.10
CA ARG A 5 -2.34 5.99 -9.56
C ARG A 5 -1.94 6.74 -8.30
N ALA A 6 -2.43 7.97 -8.12
CA ALA A 6 -2.20 8.76 -6.92
C ALA A 6 -2.83 8.15 -5.64
N LEU A 7 -3.73 7.17 -5.78
CA LEU A 7 -4.30 6.46 -4.63
C LEU A 7 -3.31 5.45 -4.00
N ILE A 8 -2.24 5.08 -4.70
CA ILE A 8 -1.22 4.17 -4.16
C ILE A 8 -0.30 4.97 -3.24
N THR A 9 -0.59 4.91 -1.94
CA THR A 9 0.17 5.58 -0.89
C THR A 9 1.46 4.84 -0.53
N HIS A 10 1.44 3.51 -0.62
CA HIS A 10 2.56 2.67 -0.19
C HIS A 10 2.86 1.58 -1.21
N ARG A 11 4.13 1.22 -1.31
CA ARG A 11 4.64 0.18 -2.20
C ARG A 11 5.55 -0.74 -1.41
N PHE A 12 5.35 -2.04 -1.59
CA PHE A 12 6.13 -3.07 -0.93
C PHE A 12 6.62 -4.09 -1.96
N PRO A 13 7.85 -4.62 -1.81
CA PRO A 13 8.25 -5.81 -2.54
C PRO A 13 7.50 -7.05 -2.02
N LEU A 14 7.40 -8.10 -2.84
CA LEU A 14 6.66 -9.32 -2.50
C LEU A 14 7.11 -9.97 -1.19
N GLU A 15 8.40 -9.94 -0.89
CA GLU A 15 8.99 -10.51 0.33
C GLU A 15 8.45 -9.84 1.61
N ARG A 16 7.93 -8.62 1.48
CA ARG A 16 7.37 -7.81 2.59
C ARG A 16 5.84 -7.69 2.53
N ALA A 17 5.18 -8.61 1.84
CA ALA A 17 3.71 -8.61 1.74
C ALA A 17 3.02 -8.56 3.11
N ALA A 18 3.52 -9.31 4.10
CA ALA A 18 2.97 -9.33 5.45
C ALA A 18 2.93 -7.92 6.09
N GLU A 19 4.01 -7.15 5.94
CA GLU A 19 4.06 -5.77 6.46
C GLU A 19 3.05 -4.86 5.77
N ALA A 20 2.83 -5.04 4.46
CA ALA A 20 1.83 -4.29 3.72
C ALA A 20 0.40 -4.57 4.24
N PHE A 21 0.11 -5.83 4.60
CA PHE A 21 -1.18 -6.21 5.19
C PHE A 21 -1.36 -5.62 6.59
N GLU A 22 -0.35 -5.72 7.46
CA GLU A 22 -0.39 -5.14 8.80
C GLU A 22 -0.57 -3.62 8.77
N LEU A 23 0.08 -2.92 7.83
CA LEU A 23 -0.11 -1.49 7.62
C LEU A 23 -1.57 -1.16 7.30
N VAL A 24 -2.19 -1.89 6.37
CA VAL A 24 -3.59 -1.67 5.97
C VAL A 24 -4.55 -1.95 7.13
N VAL A 25 -4.33 -3.02 7.90
CA VAL A 25 -5.18 -3.37 9.05
C VAL A 25 -5.08 -2.32 10.16
N SER A 26 -3.89 -1.81 10.41
CA SER A 26 -3.65 -0.82 11.47
C SER A 26 -4.09 0.61 11.10
N LEU A 27 -4.36 0.88 9.81
CA LEU A 27 -4.65 2.22 9.27
C LEU A 27 -3.57 3.26 9.64
N GLN A 28 -2.35 2.80 9.86
CA GLN A 28 -1.22 3.66 10.21
C GLN A 28 -0.62 4.33 8.97
N ASP A 29 0.20 5.36 9.21
CA ASP A 29 0.93 6.11 8.18
C ASP A 29 0.05 6.70 7.06
N GLY A 30 -1.24 6.96 7.36
CA GLY A 30 -2.18 7.51 6.38
C GLY A 30 -2.44 6.59 5.19
N VAL A 31 -2.32 5.27 5.37
CA VAL A 31 -2.52 4.30 4.30
C VAL A 31 -3.93 4.41 3.69
N VAL A 32 -3.96 4.59 2.37
CA VAL A 32 -5.20 4.52 1.57
C VAL A 32 -5.20 3.25 0.73
N LYS A 33 -4.05 2.95 0.11
CA LYS A 33 -3.81 1.73 -0.66
C LYS A 33 -2.34 1.38 -0.63
N ALA A 34 -2.04 0.15 -0.22
CA ALA A 34 -0.73 -0.45 -0.38
C ALA A 34 -0.73 -1.35 -1.63
N MET A 35 0.36 -1.33 -2.39
CA MET A 35 0.55 -2.20 -3.56
C MET A 35 1.79 -3.07 -3.36
N ILE A 36 1.63 -4.36 -3.59
CA ILE A 36 2.72 -5.33 -3.56
C ILE A 36 3.17 -5.55 -5.01
N GLU A 37 4.46 -5.40 -5.27
CA GLU A 37 5.09 -5.55 -6.58
C GLU A 37 6.05 -6.76 -6.59
N VAL A 38 6.18 -7.40 -7.75
CA VAL A 38 7.08 -8.54 -8.03
C VAL A 38 8.31 -8.05 -8.77
#